data_AF-A0A4Q5PRS0-F1
#
_entry.id   AF-A0A4Q5PRS0-F1
#
_cell.length_a   1.000
_cell.length_b   1.000
_cell.length_c   1.000
_cell.angle_alpha   90.00
_cell.angle_beta   90.00
_cell.angle_gamma   90.00
#
_symmetry.space_group_name_H-M   'P 1'
#
loop_
_entity.id
_entity.type
_entity.pdbx_description
1 polymer ?
#
loop_
_entity_poly.entity_id
_entity_poly.type
_entity_poly.pdbx_seq_one_letter_code
_entity_poly.pdbx_strand_id
1 'polypeptide(L)'
;MSSLKKYAPLLVALLAALLLSACGGDDDAPAAAGTAVVLPGVPPPDMPVLPGEPAGPGGEPPVVVGSATGILTDSPIGGVKFSTSSGVTGTTDAEGAFKYNPGDTVTFTLGALTLGTVTATSAVTPFELAEGSDVKLQNLLVLLQSLDNDGDAENGIAIPAAAASALTSSIDLQAVTATFASSANTALQQAMTAGGIATPIKTTAQANTHFINQGLAQLTRYLWVSRRVGEAGLPGMALLYFTAGGDYGSPADGAYPNGDWFAEKESGNYVVNGFSAYGFDVRRVTSAATPVNPVGGLSALPACGRLHVRGEVLVVGGCGEPRLYVRMDNEPAGLVGAWGIDGMPYLMLFADGKLFAIGQNVGSGSYVRSGSALTMTFDGHRFPDGSISQPIILVDTYEVSADGAVLNITPDFPGLTRLSR
;
A
#
# COMPACT_ATOMS: atom_id res chain seq x y z
N MET A 1 -30.63 -33.91 -0.66
CA MET A 1 -31.98 -33.51 -1.13
C MET A 1 -32.47 -32.36 -0.26
N SER A 2 -32.92 -31.27 -0.90
CA SER A 2 -33.49 -30.00 -0.38
C SER A 2 -32.66 -29.23 0.66
N SER A 3 -32.25 -27.98 0.47
CA SER A 3 -32.94 -26.88 -0.21
C SER A 3 -31.94 -25.86 -0.77
N LEU A 4 -31.81 -25.80 -2.09
CA LEU A 4 -31.31 -24.64 -2.83
C LEU A 4 -32.51 -23.73 -3.12
N LYS A 5 -32.46 -22.46 -2.70
CA LYS A 5 -33.02 -21.28 -3.42
C LYS A 5 -32.85 -19.99 -2.60
N LYS A 6 -32.54 -18.91 -3.33
CA LYS A 6 -32.32 -17.50 -2.93
C LYS A 6 -30.86 -17.28 -2.50
N TYR A 7 -29.99 -16.58 -3.24
CA TYR A 7 -30.15 -15.27 -3.85
C TYR A 7 -29.31 -15.13 -5.15
N ALA A 8 -29.88 -14.48 -6.17
CA ALA A 8 -29.17 -14.01 -7.36
C ALA A 8 -28.74 -12.54 -7.14
N PRO A 9 -27.62 -12.07 -7.74
CA PRO A 9 -27.11 -10.72 -7.50
C PRO A 9 -27.82 -9.69 -8.40
N LEU A 10 -28.24 -8.57 -7.81
CA LEU A 10 -28.79 -7.44 -8.52
C LEU A 10 -27.65 -6.52 -9.00
N LEU A 11 -27.47 -6.49 -10.31
CA LEU A 11 -26.63 -5.55 -11.06
C LEU A 11 -27.32 -4.18 -11.03
N VAL A 12 -26.64 -3.11 -10.59
CA VAL A 12 -27.08 -1.73 -10.87
C VAL A 12 -25.91 -0.96 -11.48
N ALA A 13 -26.03 -0.72 -12.78
CA ALA A 13 -25.23 0.21 -13.55
C ALA A 13 -25.75 1.64 -13.32
N LEU A 14 -24.86 2.58 -13.03
CA LEU A 14 -25.16 4.01 -13.00
C LEU A 14 -24.66 4.63 -14.31
N LEU A 15 -25.60 4.94 -15.23
CA LEU A 15 -25.33 5.67 -16.46
C LEU A 15 -25.87 7.11 -16.32
N ALA A 16 -25.07 8.06 -16.81
CA ALA A 16 -25.31 9.49 -16.84
C ALA A 16 -26.53 9.89 -17.71
N ALA A 17 -27.21 10.97 -17.31
CA ALA A 17 -27.64 12.09 -18.16
C ALA A 17 -28.57 13.03 -17.37
N LEU A 18 -28.14 14.29 -17.19
CA LEU A 18 -29.01 15.43 -16.88
C LEU A 18 -28.92 16.38 -18.07
N LEU A 19 -30.07 16.65 -18.71
CA LEU A 19 -30.52 17.94 -19.26
C LEU A 19 -31.83 17.73 -20.04
N LEU A 20 -32.95 18.08 -19.40
CA LEU A 20 -34.20 18.54 -20.04
C LEU A 20 -34.40 19.97 -19.50
N SER A 21 -34.92 20.96 -20.21
CA SER A 21 -36.06 20.95 -21.13
C SER A 21 -36.11 22.26 -21.90
N ALA A 22 -36.60 22.17 -23.14
CA ALA A 22 -37.07 23.29 -23.95
C ALA A 22 -38.61 23.16 -24.09
N CYS A 23 -39.32 24.27 -23.90
CA CYS A 23 -40.68 24.64 -24.37
C CYS A 23 -41.03 25.98 -23.64
N GLY A 24 -41.58 27.08 -24.18
CA GLY A 24 -42.19 27.44 -25.46
C GLY A 24 -43.27 28.52 -25.19
N GLY A 25 -43.37 29.55 -26.05
CA GLY A 25 -44.51 30.49 -26.23
C GLY A 25 -44.38 31.90 -25.59
N ASP A 26 -44.87 33.03 -26.14
CA ASP A 26 -45.42 33.45 -27.45
C ASP A 26 -45.46 35.01 -27.47
N ASP A 27 -45.36 35.59 -28.67
CA ASP A 27 -45.87 36.87 -29.24
C ASP A 27 -45.93 38.20 -28.46
N ASP A 28 -45.20 39.23 -28.95
CA ASP A 28 -45.77 40.43 -29.63
C ASP A 28 -44.68 41.49 -29.96
N ALA A 29 -44.77 42.07 -31.17
CA ALA A 29 -43.92 43.14 -31.72
C ALA A 29 -44.33 44.55 -31.19
N PRO A 30 -43.68 45.72 -31.49
CA PRO A 30 -43.07 46.09 -32.77
C PRO A 30 -41.79 46.98 -32.80
N ALA A 31 -41.15 46.94 -33.98
CA ALA A 31 -40.54 48.01 -34.81
C ALA A 31 -39.50 49.03 -34.28
N ALA A 32 -38.30 49.01 -34.90
CA ALA A 32 -37.71 50.10 -35.72
C ALA A 32 -36.37 49.59 -36.31
N ALA A 33 -36.29 49.23 -37.60
CA ALA A 33 -35.90 50.06 -38.75
C ALA A 33 -34.43 50.54 -38.75
N GLY A 34 -33.62 49.97 -39.67
CA GLY A 34 -32.25 50.40 -39.96
C GLY A 34 -31.57 49.53 -41.02
N THR A 35 -31.82 49.86 -42.28
CA THR A 35 -31.46 49.19 -43.53
C THR A 35 -29.97 48.98 -43.80
N ALA A 36 -29.65 47.80 -44.35
CA ALA A 36 -28.37 47.48 -44.98
C ALA A 36 -28.28 48.03 -46.42
N VAL A 37 -27.11 48.56 -46.79
CA VAL A 37 -26.74 48.87 -48.18
C VAL A 37 -25.52 48.03 -48.54
N VAL A 38 -25.67 47.20 -49.57
CA VAL A 38 -24.62 46.39 -50.20
C VAL A 38 -24.03 47.20 -51.36
N LEU A 39 -22.71 47.31 -51.43
CA LEU A 39 -21.96 47.70 -52.64
C LEU A 39 -21.02 46.55 -53.05
N PRO A 40 -20.93 46.20 -54.35
CA PRO A 40 -20.12 45.09 -54.82
C PRO A 40 -18.72 45.52 -55.29
N GLY A 41 -17.74 44.61 -55.12
CA GLY A 41 -16.64 44.44 -56.07
C GLY A 41 -15.31 45.16 -55.78
N VAL A 42 -14.43 44.49 -55.02
CA VAL A 42 -12.97 44.55 -55.23
C VAL A 42 -12.40 43.15 -54.96
N PRO A 43 -11.87 42.41 -55.96
CA PRO A 43 -11.15 41.17 -55.72
C PRO A 43 -9.75 41.45 -55.15
N PRO A 44 -9.27 40.70 -54.15
CA PRO A 44 -7.89 40.80 -53.69
C PRO A 44 -6.92 40.21 -54.74
N PRO A 45 -5.68 40.71 -54.84
CA PRO A 45 -4.70 40.29 -55.83
C PRO A 45 -4.20 38.86 -55.60
N ASP A 46 -3.96 38.15 -56.70
CA ASP A 46 -3.34 36.82 -56.77
C ASP A 46 -2.08 36.73 -55.90
N MET A 47 -2.13 35.89 -54.85
CA MET A 47 -0.93 35.41 -54.17
C MET A 47 -0.36 34.19 -54.92
N PRO A 48 0.95 34.13 -55.15
CA PRO A 48 1.57 33.02 -55.87
C PRO A 48 1.44 31.72 -55.05
N VAL A 49 0.98 30.66 -55.72
CA VAL A 49 0.99 29.29 -55.20
C VAL A 49 2.45 28.87 -55.02
N LEU A 50 2.89 28.69 -53.77
CA LEU A 50 4.18 28.07 -53.45
C LEU A 50 4.08 26.55 -53.74
N PRO A 51 5.09 25.94 -54.37
CA PRO A 51 5.12 24.50 -54.60
C PRO A 51 5.14 23.74 -53.26
N GLY A 52 4.33 22.69 -53.18
CA GLY A 52 4.09 21.91 -51.96
C GLY A 52 5.36 21.41 -51.28
N GLU A 53 5.40 21.58 -49.95
CA GLU A 53 6.36 20.90 -49.09
C GLU A 53 6.22 19.37 -49.23
N PRO A 54 7.33 18.62 -49.26
CA PRO A 54 7.28 17.17 -49.16
C PRO A 54 6.80 16.77 -47.76
N ALA A 55 5.98 15.73 -47.69
CA ALA A 55 5.51 15.15 -46.44
C ALA A 55 6.69 14.83 -45.51
N GLY A 56 6.72 15.47 -44.33
CA GLY A 56 7.67 15.16 -43.26
C GLY A 56 7.48 13.72 -42.74
N PRO A 57 8.53 13.13 -42.13
CA PRO A 57 8.48 11.75 -41.65
C PRO A 57 7.43 11.63 -40.52
N GLY A 58 6.68 10.53 -40.54
CA GLY A 58 5.59 10.26 -39.61
C GLY A 58 5.98 10.51 -38.16
N GLY A 59 5.12 11.25 -37.45
CA GLY A 59 5.28 11.52 -36.03
C GLY A 59 5.47 10.21 -35.26
N GLU A 60 6.58 10.14 -34.53
CA GLU A 60 6.85 9.07 -33.59
C GLU A 60 5.64 8.93 -32.64
N PRO A 61 5.17 7.70 -32.34
CA PRO A 61 4.07 7.50 -31.43
C PRO A 61 4.32 8.27 -30.12
N PRO A 62 3.29 8.90 -29.53
CA PRO A 62 3.47 9.64 -28.28
C PRO A 62 4.06 8.71 -27.22
N VAL A 63 5.21 9.10 -26.66
CA VAL A 63 5.85 8.39 -25.56
C VAL A 63 4.91 8.42 -24.36
N VAL A 64 4.44 7.25 -23.94
CA VAL A 64 3.58 7.14 -22.75
C VAL A 64 4.46 7.29 -21.50
N VAL A 65 4.20 8.32 -20.71
CA VAL A 65 4.92 8.59 -19.46
C VAL A 65 4.03 8.17 -18.30
N GLY A 66 4.57 7.39 -17.36
CA GLY A 66 3.84 6.99 -16.15
C GLY A 66 3.67 8.15 -15.17
N SER A 67 2.45 8.35 -14.68
CA SER A 67 2.12 9.41 -13.71
C SER A 67 2.45 9.06 -12.25
N ALA A 68 2.66 7.78 -11.95
CA ALA A 68 2.99 7.25 -10.62
C ALA A 68 4.35 6.56 -10.62
N THR A 69 4.91 6.37 -9.42
CA THR A 69 6.19 5.67 -9.19
C THR A 69 5.97 4.55 -8.20
N GLY A 70 6.44 3.36 -8.55
CA GLY A 70 6.47 2.19 -7.67
C GLY A 70 7.90 1.75 -7.46
N ILE A 71 8.14 0.95 -6.42
CA ILE A 71 9.45 0.37 -6.12
C ILE A 71 9.38 -1.15 -6.23
N LEU A 72 10.27 -1.76 -7.02
CA LEU A 72 10.53 -3.20 -6.98
C LEU A 72 11.50 -3.49 -5.85
N THR A 73 11.09 -4.29 -4.85
CA THR A 73 11.86 -4.46 -3.61
C THR A 73 11.86 -5.86 -3.00
N ASP A 74 13.09 -6.33 -2.71
CA ASP A 74 13.54 -7.35 -1.75
C ASP A 74 14.72 -6.72 -0.97
N SER A 75 14.61 -5.42 -0.62
CA SER A 75 15.63 -4.35 -0.83
C SER A 75 15.52 -3.73 -2.23
N PRO A 76 15.83 -2.43 -2.42
CA PRO A 76 15.74 -1.79 -3.74
C PRO A 76 16.40 -2.62 -4.86
N ILE A 77 15.62 -3.02 -5.88
CA ILE A 77 16.13 -3.88 -6.97
C ILE A 77 16.34 -3.06 -8.24
N GLY A 78 17.59 -2.71 -8.53
CA GLY A 78 17.99 -1.98 -9.73
C GLY A 78 18.41 -2.88 -10.89
N GLY A 79 18.21 -2.38 -12.12
CA GLY A 79 18.66 -3.07 -13.34
C GLY A 79 17.65 -4.05 -13.95
N VAL A 80 16.40 -4.07 -13.49
CA VAL A 80 15.32 -4.93 -14.00
C VAL A 80 14.50 -4.18 -15.04
N LYS A 81 14.30 -4.77 -16.23
CA LYS A 81 13.44 -4.16 -17.25
C LYS A 81 11.97 -4.30 -16.85
N PHE A 82 11.16 -3.30 -17.18
CA PHE A 82 9.72 -3.35 -16.98
C PHE A 82 8.95 -2.84 -18.21
N SER A 83 7.75 -3.37 -18.39
CA SER A 83 6.77 -2.90 -19.37
C SER A 83 5.37 -2.94 -18.77
N THR A 84 4.59 -1.89 -18.98
CA THR A 84 3.22 -1.77 -18.46
C THR A 84 2.18 -1.99 -19.55
N SER A 85 0.94 -2.32 -19.16
CA SER A 85 -0.20 -2.45 -20.08
C SER A 85 -0.50 -1.17 -20.87
N SER A 86 -0.22 0.01 -20.30
CA SER A 86 -0.38 1.30 -20.98
C SER A 86 0.79 1.67 -21.90
N GLY A 87 1.86 0.89 -21.93
CA GLY A 87 3.02 1.10 -22.80
C GLY A 87 4.17 1.89 -22.17
N VAL A 88 4.13 2.20 -20.87
CA VAL A 88 5.30 2.71 -20.13
C VAL A 88 6.32 1.59 -20.01
N THR A 89 7.56 1.83 -20.46
CA THR A 89 8.67 0.87 -20.37
C THR A 89 9.91 1.52 -19.78
N GLY A 90 10.79 0.74 -19.17
CA GLY A 90 12.06 1.23 -18.67
C GLY A 90 12.89 0.16 -17.97
N THR A 91 13.85 0.61 -17.18
CA THR A 91 14.66 -0.21 -16.27
C THR A 91 14.54 0.40 -14.88
N THR A 92 14.43 -0.42 -13.84
CA THR A 92 14.45 0.06 -12.45
C THR A 92 15.78 0.76 -12.13
N ASP A 93 15.71 1.89 -11.44
CA ASP A 93 16.89 2.62 -10.97
C ASP A 93 17.51 1.99 -9.71
N ALA A 94 18.52 2.63 -9.12
CA ALA A 94 19.22 2.11 -7.93
C ALA A 94 18.30 1.99 -6.71
N GLU A 95 17.27 2.82 -6.65
CA GLU A 95 16.23 2.79 -5.63
C GLU A 95 15.11 1.78 -5.97
N GLY A 96 15.25 1.03 -7.06
CA GLY A 96 14.27 0.05 -7.54
C GLY A 96 13.04 0.69 -8.19
N ALA A 97 13.09 1.99 -8.50
CA ALA A 97 11.92 2.74 -8.92
C ALA A 97 11.55 2.47 -10.38
N PHE A 98 10.25 2.34 -10.64
CA PHE A 98 9.67 2.23 -11.98
C PHE A 98 8.45 3.14 -12.12
N LYS A 99 8.17 3.58 -13.35
CA LYS A 99 7.02 4.43 -13.66
C LYS A 99 5.85 3.60 -14.17
N TYR A 100 4.64 3.96 -13.76
CA TYR A 100 3.40 3.31 -14.21
C TYR A 100 2.23 4.28 -14.14
N ASN A 101 1.11 3.93 -14.79
CA ASN A 101 -0.16 4.63 -14.61
C ASN A 101 -1.07 3.81 -13.68
N PRO A 102 -1.82 4.45 -12.75
CA PRO A 102 -2.73 3.71 -11.86
C PRO A 102 -3.68 2.80 -12.63
N GLY A 103 -3.76 1.53 -12.20
CA GLY A 103 -4.54 0.49 -12.87
C GLY A 103 -3.76 -0.34 -13.89
N ASP A 104 -2.51 0.01 -14.20
CA ASP A 104 -1.66 -0.81 -15.05
C ASP A 104 -1.35 -2.18 -14.44
N THR A 105 -1.15 -3.16 -15.30
CA THR A 105 -0.29 -4.31 -15.00
C THR A 105 1.13 -4.01 -15.44
N VAL A 106 2.13 -4.46 -14.67
CA VAL A 106 3.55 -4.35 -14.98
C VAL A 106 4.17 -5.74 -15.10
N THR A 107 4.94 -5.96 -16.16
CA THR A 107 5.74 -7.16 -16.39
C THR A 107 7.22 -6.83 -16.16
N PHE A 108 7.87 -7.57 -15.27
CA PHE A 108 9.31 -7.43 -15.00
C PHE A 108 10.12 -8.52 -15.71
N THR A 109 11.22 -8.14 -16.35
CA THR A 109 12.08 -9.05 -17.11
C THR A 109 13.58 -8.80 -16.88
N LEU A 110 14.35 -9.87 -16.99
CA LEU A 110 15.81 -9.85 -17.07
C LEU A 110 16.23 -10.59 -18.34
N GLY A 111 16.72 -9.87 -19.34
CA GLY A 111 17.02 -10.46 -20.65
C GLY A 111 15.74 -11.01 -21.29
N ALA A 112 15.71 -12.31 -21.58
CA ALA A 112 14.51 -13.00 -22.06
C ALA A 112 13.73 -13.73 -20.95
N LEU A 113 14.19 -13.68 -19.69
CA LEU A 113 13.49 -14.26 -18.55
C LEU A 113 12.42 -13.29 -18.04
N THR A 114 11.17 -13.78 -17.94
CA THR A 114 10.10 -13.05 -17.25
C THR A 114 10.08 -13.43 -15.78
N LEU A 115 10.16 -12.44 -14.89
CA LEU A 115 10.09 -12.65 -13.45
C LEU A 115 8.64 -12.80 -12.97
N GLY A 116 7.74 -12.00 -13.54
CA GLY A 116 6.31 -12.03 -13.25
C GLY A 116 5.56 -10.88 -13.88
N THR A 117 4.23 -10.97 -13.90
CA THR A 117 3.32 -9.89 -14.31
C THR A 117 2.30 -9.66 -13.22
N VAL A 118 2.21 -8.43 -12.72
CA VAL A 118 1.42 -8.09 -11.54
C VAL A 118 0.73 -6.75 -11.73
N THR A 119 -0.31 -6.46 -10.94
CA THR A 119 -0.86 -5.10 -10.88
C THR A 119 0.20 -4.15 -10.35
N ALA A 120 0.41 -3.03 -11.03
CA ALA A 120 1.38 -2.02 -10.64
C ALA A 120 0.89 -1.26 -9.40
N THR A 121 1.72 -1.24 -8.36
CA THR A 121 1.47 -0.60 -7.06
C THR A 121 2.69 0.21 -6.62
N SER A 122 2.55 0.97 -5.54
CA SER A 122 3.66 1.76 -4.97
C SER A 122 4.85 0.91 -4.50
N ALA A 123 4.62 -0.38 -4.21
CA ALA A 123 5.67 -1.37 -4.02
C ALA A 123 5.26 -2.71 -4.63
N VAL A 124 6.22 -3.40 -5.27
CA VAL A 124 6.11 -4.76 -5.78
C VAL A 124 7.23 -5.58 -5.15
N THR A 125 6.91 -6.73 -4.56
CA THR A 125 7.89 -7.61 -3.91
C THR A 125 7.95 -8.97 -4.62
N PRO A 126 8.96 -9.82 -4.31
CA PRO A 126 8.96 -11.20 -4.76
C PRO A 126 7.67 -11.99 -4.45
N PHE A 127 6.91 -11.62 -3.41
CA PHE A 127 5.61 -12.27 -3.14
C PHE A 127 4.61 -12.07 -4.27
N GLU A 128 4.48 -10.84 -4.80
CA GLU A 128 3.58 -10.57 -5.93
C GLU A 128 4.06 -11.31 -7.19
N LEU A 129 5.37 -11.28 -7.46
CA LEU A 129 5.96 -11.92 -8.65
C LEU A 129 5.87 -13.46 -8.59
N ALA A 130 5.87 -14.05 -7.40
CA ALA A 130 5.78 -15.49 -7.22
C ALA A 130 4.39 -16.07 -7.55
N GLU A 131 3.36 -15.23 -7.64
CA GLU A 131 1.99 -15.63 -8.03
C GLU A 131 1.45 -16.81 -7.19
N GLY A 132 1.81 -16.85 -5.90
CA GLY A 132 1.38 -17.91 -4.97
C GLY A 132 2.20 -19.22 -5.03
N SER A 133 3.25 -19.30 -5.85
CA SER A 133 4.16 -20.46 -5.89
C SER A 133 5.34 -20.28 -4.93
N ASP A 134 5.42 -21.14 -3.90
CA ASP A 134 6.57 -21.19 -2.98
C ASP A 134 7.89 -21.50 -3.72
N VAL A 135 7.84 -22.37 -4.73
CA VAL A 135 9.02 -22.73 -5.53
C VAL A 135 9.51 -21.52 -6.33
N LYS A 136 8.59 -20.83 -7.02
CA LYS A 136 8.90 -19.60 -7.77
C LYS A 136 9.45 -18.52 -6.85
N LEU A 137 8.85 -18.33 -5.66
CA LEU A 137 9.33 -17.37 -4.67
C LEU A 137 10.78 -17.67 -4.29
N GLN A 138 11.08 -18.91 -3.87
CA GLN A 138 12.43 -19.29 -3.46
C GLN A 138 13.46 -19.08 -4.58
N ASN A 139 13.11 -19.47 -5.82
CA ASN A 139 14.00 -19.31 -6.96
C ASN A 139 14.16 -17.84 -7.38
N LEU A 140 13.14 -16.99 -7.22
CA LEU A 140 13.25 -15.54 -7.42
C LEU A 140 14.23 -14.92 -6.42
N LEU A 141 14.11 -15.23 -5.13
CA LEU A 141 15.01 -14.71 -4.09
C LEU A 141 16.47 -15.11 -4.36
N VAL A 142 16.69 -16.39 -4.66
CA VAL A 142 18.02 -16.91 -5.02
C VAL A 142 18.56 -16.22 -6.27
N LEU A 143 17.74 -16.08 -7.32
CA LEU A 143 18.14 -15.44 -8.57
C LEU A 143 18.56 -13.98 -8.34
N LEU A 144 17.69 -13.18 -7.74
CA LEU A 144 17.89 -11.74 -7.57
C LEU A 144 19.13 -11.45 -6.73
N GLN A 145 19.26 -12.10 -5.57
CA GLN A 145 20.38 -11.88 -4.66
C GLN A 145 21.69 -12.52 -5.14
N SER A 146 21.66 -13.48 -6.06
CA SER A 146 22.88 -14.02 -6.71
C SER A 146 23.37 -13.13 -7.85
N LEU A 147 22.49 -12.34 -8.47
CA LEU A 147 22.82 -11.42 -9.55
C LEU A 147 23.21 -10.02 -9.06
N ASP A 148 23.27 -9.85 -7.76
CA ASP A 148 23.75 -8.64 -7.13
C ASP A 148 25.26 -8.47 -7.35
N ASN A 149 25.68 -7.26 -7.70
CA ASN A 149 27.01 -7.00 -8.28
C ASN A 149 28.17 -7.16 -7.29
N ASP A 150 27.93 -6.79 -6.02
CA ASP A 150 28.87 -6.92 -4.91
C ASP A 150 28.51 -8.10 -4.00
N GLY A 151 27.29 -8.64 -4.16
CA GLY A 151 26.76 -9.76 -3.41
C GLY A 151 26.34 -9.38 -1.99
N ASP A 152 26.10 -8.10 -1.70
CA ASP A 152 25.59 -7.58 -0.44
C ASP A 152 24.21 -6.92 -0.60
N ALA A 153 23.17 -7.75 -0.64
CA ALA A 153 21.79 -7.31 -0.80
C ALA A 153 21.30 -6.35 0.30
N GLU A 154 21.98 -6.23 1.45
CA GLU A 154 21.61 -5.27 2.51
C GLU A 154 21.76 -3.80 2.06
N ASN A 155 22.60 -3.54 1.06
CA ASN A 155 22.80 -2.20 0.49
C ASN A 155 21.94 -1.92 -0.77
N GLY A 156 21.06 -2.86 -1.13
CA GLY A 156 20.30 -2.89 -2.38
C GLY A 156 20.74 -4.05 -3.26
N ILE A 157 19.93 -4.41 -4.26
CA ILE A 157 20.26 -5.44 -5.25
C ILE A 157 20.51 -4.74 -6.58
N ALA A 158 21.77 -4.66 -7.00
CA ALA A 158 22.17 -4.00 -8.23
C ALA A 158 22.53 -5.02 -9.31
N ILE A 159 21.63 -5.26 -10.28
CA ILE A 159 21.84 -6.26 -11.33
C ILE A 159 22.60 -5.65 -12.52
N PRO A 160 23.83 -6.12 -12.84
CA PRO A 160 24.56 -5.61 -14.00
C PRO A 160 23.84 -5.90 -15.31
N ALA A 161 23.86 -4.94 -16.25
CA ALA A 161 23.20 -5.09 -17.55
C ALA A 161 23.67 -6.32 -18.34
N ALA A 162 24.95 -6.69 -18.21
CA ALA A 162 25.52 -7.87 -18.86
C ALA A 162 25.00 -9.19 -18.24
N ALA A 163 24.82 -9.23 -16.90
CA ALA A 163 24.19 -10.36 -16.24
C ALA A 163 22.71 -10.50 -16.62
N ALA A 164 21.97 -9.39 -16.59
CA ALA A 164 20.56 -9.37 -17.02
C ALA A 164 20.40 -9.87 -18.46
N SER A 165 21.25 -9.41 -19.39
CA SER A 165 21.16 -9.76 -20.81
C SER A 165 21.55 -11.21 -21.10
N ALA A 166 22.35 -11.84 -20.23
CA ALA A 166 22.74 -13.24 -20.36
C ALA A 166 21.63 -14.22 -19.93
N LEU A 167 20.61 -13.75 -19.21
CA LEU A 167 19.46 -14.57 -18.84
C LEU A 167 18.55 -14.83 -20.04
N THR A 168 18.23 -16.11 -20.23
CA THR A 168 17.33 -16.57 -21.29
C THR A 168 16.10 -17.24 -20.69
N SER A 169 15.12 -17.59 -21.53
CA SER A 169 13.94 -18.36 -21.12
C SER A 169 14.26 -19.82 -20.73
N SER A 170 15.53 -20.25 -20.77
CA SER A 170 15.93 -21.58 -20.29
C SER A 170 16.02 -21.67 -18.75
N ILE A 171 16.06 -20.52 -18.06
CA ILE A 171 15.99 -20.47 -16.61
C ILE A 171 14.55 -20.75 -16.19
N ASP A 172 14.32 -21.89 -15.54
CA ASP A 172 13.01 -22.28 -15.03
C ASP A 172 12.89 -21.90 -13.54
N LEU A 173 12.09 -20.87 -13.26
CA LEU A 173 11.79 -20.45 -11.89
C LEU A 173 10.92 -21.45 -11.13
N GLN A 174 10.35 -22.46 -11.79
CA GLN A 174 9.62 -23.56 -11.14
C GLN A 174 10.48 -24.82 -10.95
N ALA A 175 11.77 -24.76 -11.30
CA ALA A 175 12.68 -25.88 -11.09
C ALA A 175 12.84 -26.21 -9.60
N VAL A 176 13.25 -27.45 -9.31
CA VAL A 176 13.54 -27.91 -7.94
C VAL A 176 14.56 -26.96 -7.29
N THR A 177 14.13 -26.29 -6.22
CA THR A 177 14.88 -25.19 -5.58
C THR A 177 16.29 -25.59 -5.16
N ALA A 178 16.47 -26.82 -4.65
CA ALA A 178 17.79 -27.31 -4.26
C ALA A 178 18.78 -27.37 -5.44
N THR A 179 18.31 -27.72 -6.64
CA THR A 179 19.12 -27.71 -7.86
C THR A 179 19.33 -26.29 -8.37
N PHE A 180 18.28 -25.46 -8.33
CA PHE A 180 18.35 -24.06 -8.76
C PHE A 180 19.39 -23.27 -7.97
N ALA A 181 19.41 -23.42 -6.64
CA ALA A 181 20.34 -22.76 -5.73
C ALA A 181 21.71 -23.46 -5.60
N SER A 182 21.98 -24.48 -6.44
CA SER A 182 23.25 -25.20 -6.40
C SER A 182 24.28 -24.56 -7.32
N SER A 183 25.56 -24.77 -7.01
CA SER A 183 26.68 -24.39 -7.89
C SER A 183 26.67 -25.12 -9.25
N ALA A 184 25.83 -26.15 -9.41
CA ALA A 184 25.64 -26.87 -10.67
C ALA A 184 24.68 -26.16 -11.64
N ASN A 185 24.01 -25.08 -11.22
CA ASN A 185 23.16 -24.27 -12.10
C ASN A 185 24.02 -23.43 -13.06
N THR A 186 24.45 -24.05 -14.16
CA THR A 186 25.37 -23.45 -15.14
C THR A 186 24.82 -22.21 -15.82
N ALA A 187 23.51 -22.15 -16.07
CA ALA A 187 22.87 -20.99 -16.69
C ALA A 187 22.93 -19.75 -15.78
N LEU A 188 22.66 -19.91 -14.48
CA LEU A 188 22.81 -18.82 -13.51
C LEU A 188 24.28 -18.41 -13.35
N GLN A 189 25.20 -19.39 -13.25
CA GLN A 189 26.65 -19.10 -13.18
C GLN A 189 27.16 -18.33 -14.40
N GLN A 190 26.67 -18.64 -15.60
CA GLN A 190 27.02 -17.93 -16.83
C GLN A 190 26.51 -16.48 -16.81
N ALA A 191 25.30 -16.24 -16.33
CA ALA A 191 24.76 -14.90 -16.17
C ALA A 191 25.58 -14.08 -15.14
N MET A 192 25.90 -14.68 -13.99
CA MET A 192 26.77 -14.05 -12.98
C MET A 192 28.15 -13.70 -13.56
N THR A 193 28.77 -14.63 -14.28
CA THR A 193 30.08 -14.41 -14.93
C THR A 193 30.02 -13.29 -15.96
N ALA A 194 28.94 -13.22 -16.76
CA ALA A 194 28.75 -12.14 -17.74
C ALA A 194 28.65 -10.76 -17.06
N GLY A 195 28.08 -10.69 -15.86
CA GLY A 195 28.03 -9.48 -15.04
C GLY A 195 29.32 -9.15 -14.29
N GLY A 196 30.35 -10.00 -14.35
CA GLY A 196 31.57 -9.84 -13.54
C GLY A 196 31.39 -10.21 -12.06
N ILE A 197 30.33 -10.95 -11.71
CA ILE A 197 30.02 -11.35 -10.35
C ILE A 197 30.82 -12.59 -9.99
N ALA A 198 31.73 -12.46 -9.02
CA ALA A 198 32.65 -13.53 -8.61
C ALA A 198 32.20 -14.30 -7.35
N THR A 199 31.08 -13.90 -6.75
CA THR A 199 30.51 -14.56 -5.57
C THR A 199 29.85 -15.90 -5.96
N PRO A 200 29.72 -16.86 -5.02
CA PRO A 200 28.91 -18.06 -5.26
C PRO A 200 27.41 -17.73 -5.37
N ILE A 201 26.65 -18.57 -6.09
CA ILE A 201 25.18 -18.57 -6.03
C ILE A 201 24.73 -18.58 -4.56
N LYS A 202 23.79 -17.71 -4.23
CA LYS A 202 23.19 -17.64 -2.90
C LYS A 202 22.45 -18.93 -2.59
N THR A 203 22.71 -19.47 -1.41
CA THR A 203 21.91 -20.57 -0.88
C THR A 203 20.51 -20.08 -0.51
N THR A 204 19.53 -20.98 -0.47
CA THR A 204 18.18 -20.66 0.02
C THR A 204 18.20 -20.08 1.43
N ALA A 205 19.08 -20.58 2.31
CA ALA A 205 19.19 -20.06 3.68
C ALA A 205 19.63 -18.59 3.71
N GLN A 206 20.62 -18.22 2.89
CA GLN A 206 21.06 -16.83 2.78
C GLN A 206 19.95 -15.95 2.20
N ALA A 207 19.33 -16.39 1.11
CA ALA A 207 18.26 -15.67 0.44
C ALA A 207 17.05 -15.42 1.35
N ASN A 208 16.66 -16.45 2.10
CA ASN A 208 15.56 -16.39 3.06
C ASN A 208 15.87 -15.49 4.25
N THR A 209 17.10 -15.50 4.75
CA THR A 209 17.51 -14.65 5.88
C THR A 209 17.39 -13.18 5.51
N HIS A 210 17.94 -12.79 4.35
CA HIS A 210 17.83 -11.43 3.84
C HIS A 210 16.37 -11.02 3.65
N PHE A 211 15.57 -11.83 2.96
CA PHE A 211 14.16 -11.50 2.69
C PHE A 211 13.32 -11.34 3.96
N ILE A 212 13.57 -12.17 4.99
CA ILE A 212 12.92 -12.02 6.30
C ILE A 212 13.31 -10.69 6.95
N ASN A 213 14.58 -10.30 6.90
CA ASN A 213 15.04 -9.02 7.45
C ASN A 213 14.38 -7.83 6.76
N GLN A 214 14.27 -7.86 5.42
CA GLN A 214 13.62 -6.80 4.65
C GLN A 214 12.12 -6.72 4.94
N GLY A 215 11.43 -7.87 5.04
CA GLY A 215 10.03 -7.93 5.43
C GLY A 215 9.79 -7.39 6.84
N LEU A 216 10.67 -7.70 7.79
CA LEU A 216 10.62 -7.18 9.15
C LEU A 216 10.86 -5.67 9.21
N ALA A 217 11.81 -5.16 8.44
CA ALA A 217 12.03 -3.72 8.32
C ALA A 217 10.77 -3.01 7.82
N GLN A 218 10.06 -3.58 6.84
CA GLN A 218 8.78 -3.02 6.37
C GLN A 218 7.67 -3.09 7.43
N LEU A 219 7.53 -4.22 8.13
CA LEU A 219 6.52 -4.41 9.17
C LEU A 219 6.72 -3.47 10.36
N THR A 220 7.97 -3.24 10.77
CA THR A 220 8.34 -2.44 11.96
C THR A 220 8.43 -0.94 11.68
N ARG A 221 8.52 -0.53 10.40
CA ARG A 221 8.60 0.88 10.00
C ARG A 221 7.31 1.66 10.25
N TYR A 222 6.18 0.97 10.30
CA TYR A 222 4.87 1.59 10.28
C TYR A 222 3.96 1.08 11.39
N LEU A 223 3.06 1.95 11.83
CA LEU A 223 1.88 1.56 12.58
C LEU A 223 0.79 1.17 11.58
N TRP A 224 0.13 0.04 11.82
CA TRP A 224 -0.87 -0.51 10.92
C TRP A 224 -2.25 -0.38 11.53
N VAL A 225 -3.15 0.34 10.88
CA VAL A 225 -4.49 0.63 11.40
C VAL A 225 -5.54 0.00 10.50
N SER A 226 -6.47 -0.78 11.06
CA SER A 226 -7.68 -1.20 10.36
C SER A 226 -8.86 -0.35 10.83
N ARG A 227 -9.63 0.17 9.88
CA ARG A 227 -10.95 0.74 10.14
C ARG A 227 -11.99 -0.33 9.82
N ARG A 228 -12.65 -0.85 10.84
CA ARG A 228 -13.77 -1.79 10.73
C ARG A 228 -15.08 -1.01 10.78
N VAL A 229 -16.05 -1.46 10.00
CA VAL A 229 -17.47 -1.21 10.31
C VAL A 229 -17.94 -2.50 11.00
N GLY A 230 -18.28 -2.43 12.28
CA GLY A 230 -18.82 -3.59 13.01
C GLY A 230 -20.19 -4.00 12.47
N GLU A 231 -20.64 -5.23 12.79
CA GLU A 231 -21.96 -5.75 12.36
C GLU A 231 -23.15 -4.90 12.85
N ALA A 232 -22.95 -4.03 13.84
CA ALA A 232 -23.94 -3.05 14.31
C ALA A 232 -23.86 -1.68 13.60
N GLY A 233 -23.03 -1.53 12.57
CA GLY A 233 -22.80 -0.24 11.89
C GLY A 233 -21.89 0.74 12.65
N LEU A 234 -21.27 0.32 13.74
CA LEU A 234 -20.39 1.15 14.56
C LEU A 234 -18.92 1.06 14.07
N PRO A 235 -18.19 2.17 13.97
CA PRO A 235 -16.79 2.16 13.54
C PRO A 235 -15.90 1.56 14.63
N GLY A 236 -15.35 0.39 14.38
CA GLY A 236 -14.28 -0.20 15.19
C GLY A 236 -12.93 0.15 14.60
N MET A 237 -11.94 0.47 15.42
CA MET A 237 -10.56 0.63 14.97
C MET A 237 -9.66 -0.38 15.67
N ALA A 238 -8.73 -0.95 14.93
CA ALA A 238 -7.70 -1.82 15.48
C ALA A 238 -6.34 -1.33 15.02
N LEU A 239 -5.39 -1.29 15.95
CA LEU A 239 -3.99 -1.00 15.68
C LEU A 239 -3.20 -2.30 15.76
N LEU A 240 -2.20 -2.44 14.91
CA LEU A 240 -1.18 -3.48 14.96
C LEU A 240 0.18 -2.82 14.73
N TYR A 241 1.14 -3.08 15.61
CA TYR A 241 2.49 -2.55 15.46
C TYR A 241 3.54 -3.56 15.91
N PHE A 242 4.73 -3.43 15.35
CA PHE A 242 5.91 -4.26 15.61
C PHE A 242 7.11 -3.35 15.86
N THR A 243 7.98 -3.75 16.78
CA THR A 243 9.25 -3.06 17.05
C THR A 243 10.41 -3.90 16.55
N ALA A 244 11.50 -3.26 16.12
CA ALA A 244 12.73 -3.95 15.77
C ALA A 244 13.34 -4.74 16.97
N GLY A 245 12.95 -4.40 18.20
CA GLY A 245 13.31 -5.13 19.42
C GLY A 245 12.59 -6.47 19.59
N GLY A 246 11.68 -6.83 18.69
CA GLY A 246 10.93 -8.08 18.74
C GLY A 246 9.66 -8.01 19.58
N ASP A 247 9.17 -6.81 19.90
CA ASP A 247 7.89 -6.60 20.57
C ASP A 247 6.78 -6.29 19.56
N TYR A 248 5.55 -6.68 19.88
CA TYR A 248 4.37 -6.27 19.14
C TYR A 248 3.25 -5.86 20.09
N GLY A 249 2.31 -5.11 19.55
CA GLY A 249 1.04 -4.85 20.22
C GLY A 249 -0.10 -4.76 19.23
N SER A 250 -1.26 -5.21 19.69
CA SER A 250 -2.52 -5.16 18.99
C SER A 250 -3.63 -4.71 19.94
N PRO A 251 -3.67 -3.42 20.33
CA PRO A 251 -4.83 -2.88 21.01
C PRO A 251 -6.00 -2.85 20.04
N ALA A 252 -7.13 -3.43 20.44
CA ALA A 252 -8.34 -3.48 19.65
C ALA A 252 -9.54 -3.10 20.52
N ASP A 253 -10.39 -2.25 19.94
CA ASP A 253 -11.74 -2.02 20.43
C ASP A 253 -12.73 -2.69 19.49
N GLY A 254 -13.70 -3.39 20.07
CA GLY A 254 -14.74 -4.03 19.30
C GLY A 254 -15.91 -4.49 20.15
N ALA A 255 -16.93 -5.00 19.45
CA ALA A 255 -18.01 -5.74 20.04
C ALA A 255 -17.79 -7.23 19.76
N TYR A 256 -17.89 -8.06 20.80
CA TYR A 256 -18.04 -9.51 20.67
C TYR A 256 -19.32 -9.83 19.88
N PRO A 257 -19.43 -11.03 19.28
CA PRO A 257 -20.64 -11.45 18.57
C PRO A 257 -21.92 -11.44 19.43
N ASN A 258 -21.79 -11.44 20.76
CA ASN A 258 -22.90 -11.32 21.71
C ASN A 258 -23.30 -9.85 21.99
N GLY A 259 -22.61 -8.88 21.39
CA GLY A 259 -22.82 -7.44 21.58
C GLY A 259 -22.00 -6.79 22.69
N ASP A 260 -21.20 -7.57 23.43
CA ASP A 260 -20.38 -7.04 24.53
C ASP A 260 -19.18 -6.25 23.99
N TRP A 261 -18.94 -5.07 24.54
CA TRP A 261 -17.78 -4.27 24.16
C TRP A 261 -16.54 -4.68 24.93
N PHE A 262 -15.41 -4.69 24.23
CA PHE A 262 -14.12 -4.95 24.81
C PHE A 262 -13.08 -3.93 24.32
N ALA A 263 -12.24 -3.50 25.25
CA ALA A 263 -10.99 -2.81 24.98
C ALA A 263 -9.88 -3.75 25.45
N GLU A 264 -9.35 -4.54 24.53
CA GLU A 264 -8.37 -5.58 24.86
C GLU A 264 -7.03 -5.29 24.19
N LYS A 265 -5.98 -5.38 24.99
CA LYS A 265 -4.59 -5.27 24.55
C LYS A 265 -4.00 -6.66 24.49
N GLU A 266 -3.62 -7.09 23.30
CA GLU A 266 -2.60 -8.12 23.17
C GLU A 266 -1.24 -7.45 22.95
N SER A 267 -0.24 -7.82 23.75
CA SER A 267 1.15 -7.40 23.52
C SER A 267 2.11 -8.46 24.02
N GLY A 268 3.28 -8.50 23.44
CA GLY A 268 4.36 -9.39 23.87
C GLY A 268 5.45 -9.45 22.82
N ASN A 269 6.26 -10.50 22.87
CA ASN A 269 7.27 -10.73 21.86
C ASN A 269 6.71 -11.50 20.68
N TYR A 270 7.27 -11.24 19.49
CA TYR A 270 6.97 -12.00 18.29
C TYR A 270 8.21 -12.70 17.73
N VAL A 271 7.98 -13.71 16.92
CA VAL A 271 8.99 -14.47 16.17
C VAL A 271 8.50 -14.65 14.73
N VAL A 272 9.43 -14.68 13.78
CA VAL A 272 9.15 -15.07 12.40
C VAL A 272 9.67 -16.48 12.20
N ASN A 273 8.78 -17.44 12.01
CA ASN A 273 9.17 -18.84 11.82
C ASN A 273 9.60 -19.15 10.38
N GLY A 274 9.29 -18.24 9.44
CA GLY A 274 9.54 -18.40 8.02
C GLY A 274 8.51 -17.64 7.20
N PHE A 275 8.33 -18.03 5.95
CA PHE A 275 7.34 -17.46 5.05
C PHE A 275 6.89 -18.50 4.02
N SER A 276 5.80 -18.16 3.33
CA SER A 276 5.35 -18.83 2.10
C SER A 276 4.97 -17.76 1.09
N ALA A 277 4.59 -18.12 -0.13
CA ALA A 277 4.14 -17.19 -1.18
C ALA A 277 2.95 -16.29 -0.77
N TYR A 278 2.35 -16.53 0.39
CA TYR A 278 1.26 -15.74 0.97
C TYR A 278 1.70 -14.75 2.06
N GLY A 279 2.98 -14.74 2.44
CA GLY A 279 3.54 -13.82 3.43
C GLY A 279 4.37 -14.50 4.53
N PHE A 280 4.72 -13.74 5.55
CA PHE A 280 5.52 -14.16 6.71
C PHE A 280 4.67 -14.86 7.78
N ASP A 281 5.22 -15.94 8.34
CA ASP A 281 4.66 -16.62 9.51
C ASP A 281 5.11 -15.93 10.79
N VAL A 282 4.42 -14.84 11.13
CA VAL A 282 4.70 -14.03 12.33
C VAL A 282 3.84 -14.54 13.48
N ARG A 283 4.48 -14.98 14.57
CA ARG A 283 3.82 -15.59 15.72
C ARG A 283 4.20 -14.89 17.01
N ARG A 284 3.24 -14.86 17.93
CA ARG A 284 3.52 -14.53 19.32
C ARG A 284 4.44 -15.59 19.94
N VAL A 285 5.44 -15.14 20.69
CA VAL A 285 6.20 -16.00 21.60
C VAL A 285 5.30 -16.33 22.79
N THR A 286 4.92 -17.60 22.93
CA THR A 286 4.07 -18.04 24.05
C THR A 286 4.88 -18.15 25.33
N SER A 287 4.82 -17.13 26.19
CA SER A 287 5.14 -17.25 27.61
C SER A 287 3.84 -17.32 28.43
N ALA A 288 3.82 -18.13 29.49
CA ALA A 288 2.61 -18.42 30.28
C ALA A 288 2.01 -17.21 31.04
N ALA A 289 2.64 -16.03 30.98
CA ALA A 289 2.35 -14.90 31.88
C ALA A 289 1.69 -13.68 31.21
N THR A 290 1.41 -13.72 29.90
CA THR A 290 0.88 -12.56 29.17
C THR A 290 -0.57 -12.80 28.74
N PRO A 291 -1.48 -11.81 28.91
CA PRO A 291 -2.87 -11.94 28.48
C PRO A 291 -3.00 -12.39 27.03
N VAL A 292 -3.95 -13.28 26.77
CA VAL A 292 -4.24 -13.84 25.44
C VAL A 292 -5.66 -13.38 25.10
N ASN A 293 -5.80 -12.62 24.01
CA ASN A 293 -7.12 -12.25 23.48
C ASN A 293 -7.45 -13.22 22.32
N PRO A 294 -8.50 -14.06 22.43
CA PRO A 294 -8.86 -15.01 21.39
C PRO A 294 -9.49 -14.37 20.12
N VAL A 295 -9.77 -13.06 20.12
CA VAL A 295 -10.52 -12.34 19.09
C VAL A 295 -9.60 -11.57 18.12
N GLY A 296 -8.44 -11.10 18.59
CA GLY A 296 -7.56 -10.17 17.89
C GLY A 296 -6.06 -10.47 18.00
N GLY A 297 -5.25 -9.80 17.16
CA GLY A 297 -3.79 -9.88 17.18
C GLY A 297 -3.19 -11.23 16.73
N LEU A 298 -1.95 -11.51 17.15
CA LEU A 298 -1.17 -12.68 16.70
C LEU A 298 -1.62 -13.99 17.35
N SER A 299 -2.18 -13.98 18.56
CA SER A 299 -2.71 -15.21 19.19
C SER A 299 -3.98 -15.73 18.52
N ALA A 300 -4.75 -14.85 17.87
CA ALA A 300 -5.92 -15.23 17.07
C ALA A 300 -5.57 -15.62 15.61
N LEU A 301 -4.29 -15.58 15.23
CA LEU A 301 -3.86 -15.89 13.87
C LEU A 301 -3.88 -17.42 13.65
N PRO A 302 -4.68 -17.96 12.71
CA PRO A 302 -4.71 -19.40 12.43
C PRO A 302 -3.35 -19.92 11.92
N ALA A 303 -3.16 -21.25 11.90
CA ALA A 303 -1.87 -21.87 11.50
C ALA A 303 -1.44 -21.53 10.06
N CYS A 304 -2.38 -21.40 9.12
CA CYS A 304 -2.10 -20.90 7.76
C CYS A 304 -2.02 -19.37 7.68
N GLY A 305 -2.23 -18.65 8.79
CA GLY A 305 -2.18 -17.20 8.83
C GLY A 305 -0.79 -16.65 8.52
N ARG A 306 -0.74 -15.60 7.70
CA ARG A 306 0.44 -14.92 7.19
C ARG A 306 0.24 -13.41 7.21
N LEU A 307 1.34 -12.69 7.39
CA LEU A 307 1.41 -11.24 7.30
C LEU A 307 2.19 -10.85 6.05
N HIS A 308 1.62 -9.94 5.26
CA HIS A 308 2.25 -9.49 4.02
C HIS A 308 1.98 -8.00 3.78
N VAL A 309 3.04 -7.23 3.50
CA VAL A 309 2.93 -5.80 3.20
C VAL A 309 2.82 -5.62 1.69
N ARG A 310 1.73 -4.99 1.23
CA ARG A 310 1.45 -4.65 -0.17
C ARG A 310 1.34 -3.15 -0.34
N GLY A 311 2.48 -2.50 -0.64
CA GLY A 311 2.55 -1.04 -0.73
C GLY A 311 2.19 -0.42 0.63
N GLU A 312 1.01 0.17 0.72
CA GLU A 312 0.52 0.88 1.92
C GLU A 312 -0.43 0.04 2.78
N VAL A 313 -0.68 -1.22 2.39
CA VAL A 313 -1.62 -2.12 3.08
C VAL A 313 -0.87 -3.29 3.70
N LEU A 314 -1.07 -3.54 4.99
CA LEU A 314 -0.71 -4.80 5.62
C LEU A 314 -1.91 -5.75 5.53
N VAL A 315 -1.66 -6.89 4.88
CA VAL A 315 -2.60 -8.00 4.77
C VAL A 315 -2.28 -9.00 5.88
N VAL A 316 -3.25 -9.23 6.77
CA VAL A 316 -3.20 -10.27 7.81
C VAL A 316 -4.23 -11.33 7.43
N GLY A 317 -3.80 -12.42 6.79
CA GLY A 317 -4.70 -13.36 6.15
C GLY A 317 -4.06 -14.72 5.94
N GLY A 318 -4.48 -15.50 4.93
CA GLY A 318 -3.89 -16.82 4.62
C GLY A 318 -4.83 -18.00 4.89
N CYS A 319 -5.94 -17.76 5.58
CA CYS A 319 -7.05 -18.72 5.71
C CYS A 319 -8.38 -17.94 5.62
N GLY A 320 -9.05 -18.01 4.47
CA GLY A 320 -10.30 -17.25 4.25
C GLY A 320 -10.06 -15.75 4.02
N GLU A 321 -11.05 -14.93 4.37
CA GLU A 321 -11.03 -13.49 4.12
C GLU A 321 -9.91 -12.78 4.91
N PRO A 322 -9.00 -12.05 4.23
CA PRO A 322 -7.92 -11.34 4.90
C PRO A 322 -8.43 -10.14 5.69
N ARG A 323 -7.76 -9.86 6.81
CA ARG A 323 -7.89 -8.59 7.53
C ARG A 323 -6.91 -7.59 6.92
N LEU A 324 -7.40 -6.42 6.54
CA LEU A 324 -6.59 -5.38 5.93
C LEU A 324 -6.34 -4.26 6.95
N TYR A 325 -5.09 -3.83 7.01
CA TYR A 325 -4.65 -2.66 7.75
C TYR A 325 -3.98 -1.70 6.78
N VAL A 326 -4.16 -0.40 6.97
CA VAL A 326 -3.48 0.65 6.22
C VAL A 326 -2.36 1.23 7.09
N ARG A 327 -1.27 1.66 6.46
CA ARG A 327 -0.23 2.43 7.14
C ARG A 327 -0.83 3.69 7.78
N MET A 328 -0.43 3.99 9.01
CA MET A 328 -0.67 5.30 9.61
C MET A 328 0.29 6.33 9.00
N ASP A 329 -0.24 7.30 8.28
CA ASP A 329 0.55 8.41 7.78
C ASP A 329 0.84 9.43 8.88
N ASN A 330 1.96 10.15 8.70
CA ASN A 330 2.44 11.12 9.67
C ASN A 330 2.81 12.44 8.99
N GLU A 331 2.20 13.54 9.42
CA GLU A 331 2.46 14.89 8.89
C GLU A 331 3.68 15.48 9.61
N PRO A 332 4.84 15.69 8.95
CA PRO A 332 6.14 15.95 9.61
C PRO A 332 6.18 17.09 10.63
N ALA A 333 5.34 18.12 10.48
CA ALA A 333 5.24 19.24 11.41
C ALA A 333 3.78 19.56 11.77
N GLY A 334 2.89 18.58 11.60
CA GLY A 334 1.46 18.76 11.81
C GLY A 334 0.86 17.72 12.74
N LEU A 335 -0.44 17.83 12.90
CA LEU A 335 -1.18 17.12 13.95
C LEU A 335 -1.51 15.68 13.52
N VAL A 336 -1.66 15.43 12.22
CA VAL A 336 -1.98 14.11 11.67
C VAL A 336 -0.82 13.16 11.92
N GLY A 337 -1.10 12.02 12.54
CA GLY A 337 -0.07 11.08 12.95
C GLY A 337 -0.49 10.23 14.14
N ALA A 338 0.40 9.34 14.54
CA ALA A 338 0.33 8.68 15.83
C ALA A 338 1.20 9.43 16.84
N TRP A 339 0.70 9.45 18.06
CA TRP A 339 1.27 10.13 19.20
C TRP A 339 1.22 9.16 20.38
N GLY A 340 2.31 9.06 21.11
CA GLY A 340 2.50 8.07 22.14
C GLY A 340 3.00 8.64 23.46
N ILE A 341 2.97 7.77 24.46
CA ILE A 341 3.52 7.99 25.79
C ILE A 341 4.53 6.87 26.02
N ASP A 342 5.76 7.21 26.40
CA ASP A 342 6.84 6.25 26.65
C ASP A 342 7.05 5.26 25.48
N GLY A 343 6.95 5.76 24.23
CA GLY A 343 7.12 4.97 23.01
C GLY A 343 5.94 4.08 22.63
N MET A 344 4.83 4.15 23.38
CA MET A 344 3.62 3.38 23.10
C MET A 344 2.57 4.28 22.43
N PRO A 345 2.03 3.89 21.27
CA PRO A 345 1.00 4.69 20.59
C PRO A 345 -0.23 4.82 21.49
N TYR A 346 -0.70 6.05 21.67
CA TYR A 346 -1.79 6.41 22.57
C TYR A 346 -2.90 7.18 21.85
N LEU A 347 -2.56 8.10 20.93
CA LEU A 347 -3.50 8.92 20.18
C LEU A 347 -3.14 8.88 18.69
N MET A 348 -4.11 8.58 17.83
CA MET A 348 -3.97 8.62 16.37
C MET A 348 -4.95 9.64 15.81
N LEU A 349 -4.44 10.54 14.97
CA LEU A 349 -5.20 11.62 14.34
C LEU A 349 -5.07 11.46 12.83
N PHE A 350 -6.20 11.31 12.13
CA PHE A 350 -6.24 11.03 10.70
C PHE A 350 -6.59 12.28 9.90
N ALA A 351 -6.05 12.41 8.69
CA ALA A 351 -6.25 13.59 7.84
C ALA A 351 -7.72 13.92 7.53
N ASP A 352 -8.62 12.94 7.61
CA ASP A 352 -10.06 13.10 7.42
C ASP A 352 -10.83 13.57 8.67
N GLY A 353 -10.11 14.00 9.72
CA GLY A 353 -10.71 14.51 10.96
C GLY A 353 -11.21 13.40 11.88
N LYS A 354 -10.80 12.14 11.68
CA LYS A 354 -11.08 11.04 12.61
C LYS A 354 -9.97 10.89 13.64
N LEU A 355 -10.29 10.33 14.80
CA LEU A 355 -9.31 10.03 15.84
C LEU A 355 -9.54 8.66 16.48
N PHE A 356 -8.47 8.09 17.02
CA PHE A 356 -8.49 6.92 17.89
C PHE A 356 -7.59 7.16 19.09
N ALA A 357 -8.04 6.85 20.32
CA ALA A 357 -7.17 6.86 21.50
C ALA A 357 -7.22 5.55 22.28
N ILE A 358 -6.06 5.14 22.82
CA ILE A 358 -5.83 3.92 23.61
C ILE A 358 -5.59 4.36 25.06
N GLY A 359 -6.50 4.12 26.01
CA GLY A 359 -6.38 4.71 27.36
C GLY A 359 -7.49 4.39 28.37
N GLN A 360 -7.70 5.21 29.41
CA GLN A 360 -8.79 4.97 30.40
C GLN A 360 -10.17 5.44 29.91
N ASN A 361 -10.21 6.20 28.81
CA ASN A 361 -11.41 6.70 28.14
C ASN A 361 -11.27 6.41 26.63
N VAL A 362 -11.13 5.12 26.31
CA VAL A 362 -10.78 4.58 24.98
C VAL A 362 -11.89 4.89 23.99
N GLY A 363 -11.58 5.24 22.73
CA GLY A 363 -12.62 5.23 21.70
C GLY A 363 -12.22 5.80 20.36
N SER A 364 -13.00 5.44 19.35
CA SER A 364 -13.04 6.14 18.08
C SER A 364 -13.80 7.46 18.21
N GLY A 365 -13.52 8.40 17.31
CA GLY A 365 -14.17 9.69 17.33
C GLY A 365 -13.80 10.57 16.17
N SER A 366 -14.01 11.87 16.35
CA SER A 366 -13.63 12.91 15.39
C SER A 366 -12.98 14.09 16.06
N TYR A 367 -12.13 14.80 15.32
CA TYR A 367 -11.55 16.06 15.76
C TYR A 367 -11.74 17.15 14.73
N VAL A 368 -11.80 18.38 15.22
CA VAL A 368 -11.82 19.60 14.43
C VAL A 368 -10.71 20.51 14.94
N ARG A 369 -9.95 21.10 14.01
CA ARG A 369 -8.94 22.10 14.32
C ARG A 369 -9.40 23.48 13.85
N SER A 370 -9.14 24.51 14.66
CA SER A 370 -9.39 25.92 14.32
C SER A 370 -8.27 26.78 14.90
N GLY A 371 -7.26 27.10 14.08
CA GLY A 371 -6.02 27.71 14.57
C GLY A 371 -5.30 26.75 15.53
N SER A 372 -4.97 27.24 16.73
CA SER A 372 -4.40 26.41 17.80
C SER A 372 -5.45 25.67 18.63
N ALA A 373 -6.74 25.87 18.38
CA ALA A 373 -7.80 25.14 19.08
C ALA A 373 -8.01 23.75 18.45
N LEU A 374 -8.12 22.74 19.30
CA LEU A 374 -8.41 21.35 18.99
C LEU A 374 -9.66 20.93 19.75
N THR A 375 -10.71 20.59 19.02
CA THR A 375 -11.90 19.96 19.59
C THR A 375 -11.89 18.48 19.25
N MET A 376 -11.83 17.61 20.24
CA MET A 376 -11.90 16.16 20.08
C MET A 376 -13.22 15.66 20.63
N THR A 377 -13.95 14.89 19.83
CA THR A 377 -15.20 14.24 20.23
C THR A 377 -14.99 12.74 20.17
N PHE A 378 -15.04 12.09 21.32
CA PHE A 378 -15.03 10.63 21.44
C PHE A 378 -16.46 10.12 21.43
N ASP A 379 -16.70 9.10 20.60
CA ASP A 379 -18.02 8.53 20.43
C ASP A 379 -18.46 7.82 21.72
N GLY A 380 -19.77 7.84 21.99
CA GLY A 380 -20.36 7.14 23.13
C GLY A 380 -20.29 5.62 22.98
N HIS A 381 -19.98 4.92 24.07
CA HIS A 381 -19.90 3.46 24.11
C HIS A 381 -21.25 2.85 24.36
N ARG A 382 -21.63 1.85 23.58
CA ARG A 382 -22.81 1.04 23.88
C ARG A 382 -22.42 -0.06 24.86
N PHE A 383 -23.12 -0.22 25.96
CA PHE A 383 -22.88 -1.30 26.91
C PHE A 383 -23.71 -2.55 26.55
N PRO A 384 -23.33 -3.74 27.07
CA PRO A 384 -24.10 -4.98 26.91
C PRO A 384 -25.59 -4.88 27.25
N ASP A 385 -25.92 -4.03 28.23
CA ASP A 385 -27.30 -3.76 28.67
C ASP A 385 -28.10 -2.86 27.70
N GLY A 386 -27.46 -2.44 26.59
CA GLY A 386 -28.03 -1.58 25.57
C GLY A 386 -27.95 -0.08 25.87
N SER A 387 -27.45 0.33 27.05
CA SER A 387 -27.21 1.74 27.38
C SER A 387 -26.06 2.31 26.53
N ILE A 388 -26.03 3.63 26.34
CA ILE A 388 -24.98 4.32 25.58
C ILE A 388 -24.36 5.39 26.49
N SER A 389 -23.04 5.40 26.66
CA SER A 389 -22.34 6.47 27.36
C SER A 389 -22.46 7.77 26.59
N GLN A 390 -22.46 8.90 27.29
CA GLN A 390 -22.43 10.19 26.60
C GLN A 390 -21.10 10.36 25.85
N PRO A 391 -21.12 10.99 24.66
CA PRO A 391 -19.89 11.40 23.98
C PRO A 391 -19.04 12.30 24.87
N ILE A 392 -17.72 12.12 24.82
CA ILE A 392 -16.78 12.99 25.54
C ILE A 392 -16.29 14.04 24.55
N ILE A 393 -16.54 15.32 24.85
CA ILE A 393 -16.03 16.44 24.04
C ILE A 393 -14.93 17.13 24.82
N LEU A 394 -13.74 17.18 24.24
CA LEU A 394 -12.58 17.91 24.73
C LEU A 394 -12.37 19.13 23.86
N VAL A 395 -12.16 20.28 24.48
CA VAL A 395 -11.83 21.53 23.80
C VAL A 395 -10.57 22.07 24.42
N ASP A 396 -9.47 21.88 23.72
CA ASP A 396 -8.13 22.23 24.18
C ASP A 396 -7.42 23.10 23.13
N THR A 397 -6.27 23.65 23.49
CA THR A 397 -5.27 24.14 22.56
C THR A 397 -4.19 23.10 22.35
N TYR A 398 -3.63 23.06 21.15
CA TYR A 398 -2.52 22.17 20.83
C TYR A 398 -1.33 22.94 20.27
N GLU A 399 -0.13 22.41 20.52
CA GLU A 399 1.11 22.87 19.91
C GLU A 399 1.95 21.66 19.51
N VAL A 400 2.32 21.60 18.23
CA VAL A 400 3.32 20.65 17.72
C VAL A 400 4.67 21.36 17.71
N SER A 401 5.69 20.73 18.28
CA SER A 401 7.05 21.28 18.30
C SER A 401 7.56 21.52 16.87
N ALA A 402 8.51 22.45 16.71
CA ALA A 402 9.03 22.82 15.39
C ALA A 402 9.68 21.65 14.63
N ASP A 403 10.19 20.65 15.35
CA ASP A 403 10.74 19.40 14.79
C ASP A 403 9.67 18.31 14.58
N GLY A 404 8.41 18.58 14.92
CA GLY A 404 7.29 17.64 14.81
C GLY A 404 7.28 16.51 15.84
N ALA A 405 8.25 16.48 16.76
CA ALA A 405 8.47 15.34 17.64
C ALA A 405 7.53 15.31 18.86
N VAL A 406 6.99 16.45 19.28
CA VAL A 406 6.21 16.60 20.51
C VAL A 406 4.88 17.29 20.20
N LEU A 407 3.79 16.71 20.71
CA LEU A 407 2.46 17.31 20.75
C LEU A 407 2.12 17.65 22.20
N ASN A 408 1.88 18.94 22.48
CA ASN A 408 1.34 19.41 23.75
C ASN A 408 -0.15 19.73 23.59
N ILE A 409 -0.98 19.33 24.55
CA ILE A 409 -2.42 19.61 24.60
C ILE A 409 -2.76 20.28 25.94
N THR A 410 -3.59 21.32 25.95
CA THR A 410 -3.87 22.15 27.15
C THR A 410 -5.29 22.75 27.12
N PRO A 411 -6.05 22.78 28.25
CA PRO A 411 -5.69 22.29 29.58
C PRO A 411 -5.99 20.81 29.80
N ASP A 412 -4.92 20.03 30.06
CA ASP A 412 -4.86 18.66 30.60
C ASP A 412 -6.14 17.82 30.56
N PHE A 413 -6.32 17.05 29.49
CA PHE A 413 -6.98 15.74 29.63
C PHE A 413 -5.99 14.78 30.32
N PRO A 414 -6.38 14.08 31.41
CA PRO A 414 -5.48 13.19 32.14
C PRO A 414 -4.80 12.18 31.21
N GLY A 415 -3.49 12.32 31.05
CA GLY A 415 -2.66 11.45 30.21
C GLY A 415 -2.44 11.91 28.76
N LEU A 416 -3.00 13.03 28.29
CA LEU A 416 -2.78 13.54 26.92
C LEU A 416 -1.98 14.86 26.85
N THR A 417 -1.48 15.35 27.98
CA THR A 417 -0.81 16.67 28.08
C THR A 417 0.42 16.81 27.17
N ARG A 418 1.23 15.74 27.07
CA ARG A 418 2.48 15.75 26.31
C ARG A 418 2.72 14.38 25.71
N LEU A 419 2.72 14.33 24.38
CA LEU A 419 2.87 13.10 23.61
C LEU A 419 4.09 13.22 22.70
N SER A 420 4.76 12.11 22.47
CA SER A 420 5.85 12.00 21.49
C SER A 420 5.39 11.27 20.26
N ARG A 421 5.96 11.61 19.12
CA ARG A 421 5.71 10.93 17.84
C ARG A 421 6.17 9.47 17.82
#